data_AF-A0A9D3UYY6-F1
#
_entry.id   AF-A0A9D3UYY6-F1
#
_cell.length_a   1.000
_cell.length_b   1.000
_cell.length_c   1.000
_cell.angle_alpha   90.00
_cell.angle_beta   90.00
_cell.angle_gamma   90.00
#
_symmetry.space_group_name_H-M   'P 1'
#
loop_
_entity.id
_entity.type
_entity.pdbx_description
1 polymer ?
#
loop_
_entity_poly.entity_id
_entity_poly.type
_entity_poly.pdbx_seq_one_letter_code
_entity_poly.pdbx_strand_id
1 'polypeptide(L)'
;MPGRPKKNRGKAKNELKKVRSGQLSRAGLIMRCRKCDGEGHNRRSYIQPNTIGLQSGTSTRTISQKRIAYQDPINTQESAATKKMKK
;
A
#
# COMPACT_ATOMS: atom_id res chain seq x y z
N MET A 1 23.19 3.10 -43.75
CA MET A 1 23.07 4.02 -42.58
C MET A 1 24.28 3.82 -41.66
N PRO A 2 25.23 4.77 -41.63
CA PRO A 2 26.24 4.79 -40.57
C PRO A 2 25.54 5.02 -39.22
N GLY A 3 25.89 4.22 -38.21
CA GLY A 3 25.32 4.33 -36.86
C GLY A 3 24.38 3.20 -36.42
N ARG A 4 23.88 2.36 -37.33
CA ARG A 4 23.09 1.18 -36.93
C ARG A 4 24.04 0.09 -36.38
N PRO A 5 23.88 -0.34 -35.12
CA PRO A 5 24.68 -1.42 -34.58
C PRO A 5 24.47 -2.71 -35.40
N LYS A 6 25.58 -3.35 -35.81
CA LYS A 6 25.54 -4.59 -36.59
C LYS A 6 25.08 -5.80 -35.77
N LYS A 7 25.26 -5.77 -34.44
CA LYS A 7 24.88 -6.83 -33.50
C LYS A 7 24.33 -6.22 -32.21
N ASN A 8 23.47 -6.98 -31.52
CA ASN A 8 22.99 -6.62 -30.19
C ASN A 8 24.16 -6.65 -29.19
N ARG A 9 24.28 -5.63 -28.35
CA ARG A 9 25.24 -5.62 -27.23
C ARG A 9 24.65 -6.41 -26.07
N GLY A 10 25.28 -7.53 -25.72
CA GLY A 10 25.00 -8.28 -24.50
C GLY A 10 25.72 -7.67 -23.30
N LYS A 11 25.14 -7.83 -22.11
CA LYS A 11 25.82 -7.51 -20.85
C LYS A 11 26.70 -8.69 -20.41
N ALA A 12 27.86 -8.42 -19.82
CA ALA A 12 28.71 -9.46 -19.25
C ALA A 12 28.08 -10.05 -17.98
N LYS A 13 28.41 -11.30 -17.62
CA LYS A 13 27.83 -11.99 -16.44
C LYS A 13 28.04 -11.22 -15.13
N ASN A 14 29.15 -10.49 -15.03
CA ASN A 14 29.53 -9.71 -13.84
C ASN A 14 29.17 -8.23 -13.96
N GLU A 15 28.45 -7.82 -15.01
CA GLU A 15 28.07 -6.42 -15.18
C GLU A 15 26.91 -6.07 -14.27
N LEU A 16 27.09 -5.05 -13.42
CA LEU A 16 26.03 -4.57 -12.55
C LEU A 16 24.82 -4.13 -13.40
N LYS A 17 23.65 -4.70 -13.09
CA LYS A 17 22.40 -4.22 -13.68
C LYS A 17 22.21 -2.78 -13.25
N LYS A 18 21.93 -1.90 -14.21
CA LYS A 18 21.57 -0.51 -13.92
C LYS A 18 20.38 -0.53 -12.97
N VAL A 19 20.58 -0.01 -11.76
CA VAL A 19 19.48 0.24 -10.82
C VAL A 19 18.52 1.19 -11.52
N ARG A 20 17.22 0.93 -11.43
CA ARG A 20 16.18 1.77 -12.01
C ARG A 20 16.23 3.13 -11.30
N SER A 21 16.95 4.08 -11.86
CA SER A 21 17.22 5.39 -11.27
C SER A 21 16.00 6.33 -11.20
N GLY A 22 14.85 5.93 -11.73
CA GLY A 22 13.71 6.82 -11.91
C GLY A 22 12.61 6.72 -10.85
N GLN A 23 12.63 5.72 -9.96
CA GLN A 23 11.54 5.50 -9.03
C GLN A 23 11.96 5.91 -7.62
N LEU A 24 11.70 7.17 -7.28
CA LEU A 24 11.80 7.66 -5.91
C LEU A 24 10.73 6.99 -5.06
N SER A 25 11.08 6.60 -3.84
CA SER A 25 10.10 6.13 -2.87
C SER A 25 9.10 7.26 -2.58
N ARG A 26 7.83 6.90 -2.43
CA ARG A 26 6.79 7.84 -1.98
C ARG A 26 6.69 7.95 -0.46
N ALA A 27 7.63 7.33 0.26
CA ALA A 27 7.65 7.39 1.72
C ALA A 27 7.86 8.85 2.16
N GLY A 28 7.02 9.32 3.08
CA GLY A 28 7.05 10.71 3.56
C GLY A 28 6.41 11.75 2.64
N LEU A 29 5.92 11.38 1.45
CA LEU A 29 5.19 12.31 0.60
C LEU A 29 3.76 12.50 1.14
N ILE A 30 3.47 13.69 1.65
CA ILE A 30 2.12 14.06 2.10
C ILE A 30 1.20 14.21 0.89
N MET A 31 0.12 13.42 0.88
CA MET A 31 -0.91 13.50 -0.14
C MET A 31 -1.81 14.72 0.11
N ARG A 32 -1.79 15.69 -0.82
CA ARG A 32 -2.63 16.89 -0.78
C ARG A 32 -3.69 16.90 -1.89
N CYS A 33 -4.87 17.39 -1.56
CA CYS A 33 -5.97 17.53 -2.50
C CYS A 33 -5.79 18.80 -3.35
N ARG A 34 -5.72 18.66 -4.67
CA ARG A 34 -5.57 19.81 -5.60
C ARG A 34 -6.78 20.77 -5.66
N LYS A 35 -7.85 20.49 -4.92
CA LYS A 35 -9.08 21.29 -4.91
C LYS A 35 -9.22 22.14 -3.64
N CYS A 36 -8.74 21.65 -2.50
CA CYS A 36 -8.87 22.34 -1.21
C CYS A 36 -7.56 22.42 -0.42
N ASP A 37 -6.46 21.93 -1.00
CA ASP A 37 -5.13 21.80 -0.39
C ASP A 37 -5.06 20.99 0.92
N GLY A 38 -6.18 20.39 1.34
CA GLY A 38 -6.27 19.51 2.50
C GLY A 38 -5.49 18.21 2.32
N GLU A 39 -5.02 17.67 3.44
CA GLU A 39 -4.21 16.45 3.49
C GLU A 39 -5.08 15.19 3.61
N GLY A 40 -4.49 14.01 3.37
CA GLY A 40 -5.14 12.72 3.61
C GLY A 40 -6.16 12.26 2.56
N HIS A 41 -6.51 13.11 1.59
CA HIS A 41 -7.39 12.76 0.48
C HIS A 41 -6.91 13.36 -0.85
N ASN A 42 -7.34 12.75 -1.94
CA ASN A 42 -7.07 13.27 -3.29
C ASN A 42 -8.30 14.00 -3.83
N ARG A 43 -8.17 14.63 -5.00
CA ARG A 43 -9.27 15.35 -5.66
C ARG A 43 -10.52 14.48 -5.92
N ARG A 44 -10.37 13.16 -6.15
CA ARG A 44 -11.50 12.25 -6.40
C ARG A 44 -12.30 11.95 -5.13
N SER A 45 -11.63 11.95 -3.98
CA SER A 45 -12.25 11.73 -2.68
C SER A 45 -12.65 13.03 -1.97
N TYR A 46 -12.65 14.16 -2.68
CA TYR A 46 -13.00 15.45 -2.12
C TYR A 46 -14.52 15.54 -1.89
N ILE A 47 -14.92 15.85 -0.65
CA ILE A 47 -16.30 16.09 -0.28
C ILE A 47 -16.54 17.61 -0.32
N GLN A 48 -17.50 18.06 -1.13
CA GLN A 48 -17.88 19.48 -1.13
C GLN A 48 -18.63 19.82 0.18
N PRO A 49 -18.29 20.92 0.86
CA PRO A 49 -18.93 21.30 2.12
C PRO A 49 -20.41 21.69 1.95
N ASN A 50 -20.86 22.06 0.74
CA ASN A 50 -22.26 22.43 0.47
C ASN A 50 -23.17 21.24 0.11
N THR A 51 -22.61 20.05 -0.10
CA THR A 51 -23.38 18.83 -0.34
C THR A 51 -23.37 18.02 0.95
N ILE A 52 -24.21 18.43 1.90
CA ILE A 52 -24.53 17.65 3.10
C ILE A 52 -25.32 16.43 2.62
N GLY A 53 -24.59 15.38 2.26
CA GLY A 53 -25.12 14.21 1.58
C GLY A 53 -24.05 13.16 1.40
N LEU A 54 -23.54 12.67 2.54
CA LEU A 54 -22.97 11.35 2.76
C LEU A 54 -22.43 10.63 1.52
N GLN A 55 -21.16 10.84 1.19
CA GLN A 55 -20.40 9.88 0.38
C GLN A 55 -19.01 9.68 0.98
N SER A 56 -19.01 9.10 2.18
CA SER A 56 -17.82 8.46 2.75
C SER A 56 -17.54 7.20 1.94
N GLY A 57 -16.92 7.35 0.78
CA GLY A 57 -16.41 6.24 -0.02
C GLY A 57 -15.20 5.62 0.68
N THR A 58 -15.43 4.79 1.71
CA THR A 58 -14.45 3.84 2.19
C THR A 58 -14.20 2.83 1.06
N SER A 59 -13.27 3.15 0.17
CA SER A 59 -12.72 2.16 -0.76
C SER A 59 -11.87 1.19 0.05
N THR A 60 -12.51 0.19 0.65
CA THR A 60 -11.85 -1.01 1.16
C THR A 60 -11.30 -1.74 -0.05
N ARG A 61 -10.04 -1.46 -0.40
CA ARG A 61 -9.29 -2.36 -1.28
C ARG A 61 -9.26 -3.71 -0.57
N THR A 62 -9.97 -4.70 -1.08
CA THR A 62 -9.85 -6.09 -0.66
C THR A 62 -8.39 -6.49 -0.88
N ILE A 63 -7.63 -6.52 0.21
CA ILE A 63 -6.32 -7.17 0.24
C ILE A 63 -6.63 -8.65 0.04
N SER A 64 -6.34 -9.19 -1.14
CA SER A 64 -6.27 -10.64 -1.34
C SER A 64 -5.11 -11.14 -0.48
N GLN A 65 -5.42 -11.54 0.75
CA GLN A 65 -4.47 -12.15 1.67
C GLN A 65 -4.16 -13.56 1.15
N LYS A 66 -3.10 -13.71 0.36
CA LYS A 66 -2.40 -15.00 0.31
C LYS A 66 -1.84 -15.24 1.71
N ARG A 67 -2.53 -16.06 2.51
CA ARG A 67 -2.00 -16.57 3.79
C ARG A 67 -0.71 -17.33 3.48
N ILE A 68 0.43 -16.80 3.90
CA ILE A 68 1.61 -17.60 4.15
C ILE A 68 1.43 -18.12 5.57
N ALA A 69 1.09 -19.41 5.69
CA ALA A 69 1.03 -20.09 6.96
C ALA A 69 2.46 -20.22 7.49
N TYR A 70 2.75 -19.54 8.59
CA TYR A 70 3.87 -19.89 9.46
C TYR A 70 3.24 -20.21 10.81
N GLN A 71 3.20 -21.50 11.16
CA GLN A 71 3.01 -21.91 12.54
C GLN A 71 4.33 -21.64 13.25
N ASP A 72 4.25 -21.11 14.46
CA ASP A 72 5.15 -21.54 15.53
C ASP A 72 4.36 -21.59 16.86
N PRO A 73 4.69 -22.51 17.78
CA PRO A 73 3.85 -22.88 18.92
C PRO A 73 4.34 -22.27 20.25
N ILE A 74 3.60 -22.57 21.34
CA ILE A 74 3.98 -22.48 22.78
C ILE A 74 3.71 -21.09 23.42
N ASN A 75 3.08 -20.88 24.60
CA ASN A 75 2.37 -21.71 25.60
C ASN A 75 1.88 -20.78 26.75
N THR A 76 0.69 -21.05 27.33
CA THR A 76 0.18 -20.78 28.72
C THR A 76 0.26 -19.32 29.27
N GLN A 77 -0.73 -18.73 29.95
CA GLN A 77 -1.21 -19.01 31.32
C GLN A 77 -2.63 -18.46 31.63
N GLU A 78 -3.25 -19.07 32.63
CA GLU A 78 -4.63 -18.95 33.14
C GLU A 78 -5.05 -17.56 33.64
N SER A 79 -6.37 -17.29 33.64
CA SER A 79 -7.12 -17.07 34.89
C SER A 79 -8.63 -16.96 34.65
N ALA A 80 -9.35 -17.62 35.55
CA ALA A 80 -10.78 -17.86 35.55
C ALA A 80 -11.63 -16.60 35.83
N ALA A 81 -12.87 -16.58 35.31
CA ALA A 81 -13.95 -15.80 35.91
C ALA A 81 -15.30 -16.51 35.74
N THR A 82 -16.08 -16.45 36.81
CA THR A 82 -17.14 -17.36 37.21
C THR A 82 -18.54 -17.00 36.69
N LYS A 83 -19.39 -18.04 36.67
CA LYS A 83 -20.86 -18.05 36.57
C LYS A 83 -21.56 -16.80 37.15
N LYS A 84 -22.56 -16.28 36.43
CA LYS A 84 -23.81 -15.79 37.06
C LYS A 84 -25.04 -16.22 36.26
N MET A 85 -25.86 -17.04 36.90
CA MET A 85 -27.24 -17.33 36.55
C MET A 85 -28.06 -16.04 36.56
N LYS A 86 -28.99 -15.87 35.61
CA LYS A 86 -29.97 -14.79 35.64
C LYS A 86 -31.38 -15.39 35.73
N LYS A 87 -31.91 -15.14 36.92
CA LYS A 87 -33.28 -15.12 37.46
C LYS A 87 -34.43 -15.29 36.48
#